data_AF-A0A8R2AAE5-F1
#
_entry.id   AF-A0A8R2AAE5-F1
#
_cell.length_a   1.000
_cell.length_b   1.000
_cell.length_c   1.000
_cell.angle_alpha   90.00
_cell.angle_beta   90.00
_cell.angle_gamma   90.00
#
_symmetry.space_group_name_H-M   'P 1'
#
loop_
_entity.id
_entity.type
_entity.pdbx_description
1 polymer ?
#
loop_
_entity_poly.entity_id
_entity_poly.type
_entity_poly.pdbx_seq_one_letter_code
_entity_poly.pdbx_strand_id
1 'polypeptide(L)'
;MGRCSRRVNAYNSTLVKKSCNATRCLCTFKQKRNYQRENGLWKIVMCYRCGLYGTHRVCSFLESYRRWCCKTCNGGAGVEEERLLSQNRRLAVHHMSALTATIPDASKGILERRTCTIQNCLCPYKRTRKHQEEIGSWEILICGICGIYGTHRICSFVKCFQTWYCTACKAIRSRNHQTI
;
A
#
# COMPACT_ATOMS: atom_id res chain seq x y z
N MET A 1 -7.55 -12.13 28.50
CA MET A 1 -7.12 -12.63 27.17
C MET A 1 -8.35 -12.85 26.29
N GLY A 2 -8.69 -11.87 25.46
CA GLY A 2 -9.94 -11.87 24.68
C GLY A 2 -9.96 -12.96 23.62
N ARG A 3 -10.81 -13.98 23.81
CA ARG A 3 -11.02 -15.03 22.80
C ARG A 3 -11.80 -14.43 21.63
N CYS A 4 -11.10 -14.17 20.54
CA CYS A 4 -11.68 -13.99 19.20
C CYS A 4 -12.44 -15.30 18.89
N SER A 5 -13.78 -15.34 19.08
CA SER A 5 -14.57 -16.58 19.01
C SER A 5 -14.22 -17.39 17.77
N ARG A 6 -13.71 -18.62 18.00
CA ARG A 6 -13.34 -19.56 16.94
C ARG A 6 -14.59 -19.90 16.14
N ARG A 7 -14.49 -19.78 14.81
CA ARG A 7 -15.39 -20.31 13.77
C ARG A 7 -16.89 -20.22 14.10
N VAL A 8 -17.54 -19.18 13.59
CA VAL A 8 -18.90 -19.40 13.07
C VAL A 8 -18.71 -20.23 11.80
N ASN A 9 -19.23 -21.46 11.81
CA ASN A 9 -19.25 -22.35 10.65
C ASN A 9 -19.80 -21.59 9.44
N ALA A 10 -18.97 -21.44 8.41
CA ALA A 10 -19.22 -20.63 7.23
C ALA A 10 -20.23 -21.26 6.24
N TYR A 11 -21.25 -21.96 6.74
CA TYR A 11 -22.34 -22.51 5.92
C TYR A 11 -23.72 -21.91 6.22
N ASN A 12 -23.86 -21.08 7.26
CA ASN A 12 -25.08 -20.31 7.51
C ASN A 12 -24.78 -19.14 8.45
N SER A 13 -24.80 -17.90 7.96
CA SER A 13 -25.13 -16.69 8.74
C SER A 13 -24.73 -15.43 7.95
N THR A 14 -25.74 -14.61 7.60
CA THR A 14 -25.71 -13.16 7.33
C THR A 14 -24.48 -12.59 6.63
N LEU A 15 -24.68 -12.01 5.42
CA LEU A 15 -23.76 -11.10 4.74
C LEU A 15 -22.93 -10.26 5.73
N VAL A 16 -21.72 -10.72 6.07
CA VAL A 16 -20.85 -10.00 7.01
C VAL A 16 -20.55 -8.67 6.35
N LYS A 17 -21.14 -7.60 6.88
CA LYS A 17 -20.97 -6.26 6.34
C LYS A 17 -19.49 -5.89 6.40
N LYS A 18 -18.85 -5.91 5.22
CA LYS A 18 -17.43 -5.59 5.07
C LYS A 18 -17.22 -4.14 5.45
N SER A 19 -16.58 -3.91 6.59
CA SER A 19 -16.23 -2.58 7.07
C SER A 19 -14.80 -2.57 7.61
N CYS A 20 -14.17 -1.41 7.59
CA CYS A 20 -12.81 -1.23 8.08
C CYS A 20 -12.81 -0.96 9.59
N ASN A 21 -12.31 -1.92 10.36
CA ASN A 21 -12.12 -1.88 11.81
C ASN A 21 -10.72 -1.40 12.22
N ALA A 22 -9.90 -0.88 11.31
CA ALA A 22 -8.62 -0.28 11.68
C ALA A 22 -8.81 0.82 12.72
N THR A 23 -7.93 0.89 13.72
CA THR A 23 -7.98 1.88 14.80
C THR A 23 -8.15 3.30 14.26
N ARG A 24 -7.42 3.63 13.18
CA ARG A 24 -7.61 4.87 12.42
C ARG A 24 -7.73 4.55 10.93
N CYS A 25 -8.92 4.79 10.37
CA CYS A 25 -9.23 4.60 8.96
C CYS A 25 -8.69 5.78 8.14
N LEU A 26 -8.04 5.50 7.02
CA LEU A 26 -7.47 6.50 6.10
C LEU A 26 -8.42 6.85 4.93
N CYS A 27 -9.62 6.27 4.89
CA CYS A 27 -10.55 6.45 3.80
C CYS A 27 -11.09 7.88 3.73
N THR A 28 -10.85 8.55 2.60
CA THR A 28 -11.32 9.92 2.33
C THR A 28 -12.73 9.95 1.75
N PHE A 29 -13.17 8.89 1.07
CA PHE A 29 -14.50 8.77 0.45
C PHE A 29 -15.66 8.96 1.44
N LYS A 30 -16.81 9.39 0.91
CA LYS A 30 -18.03 9.66 1.71
C LYS A 30 -18.45 8.44 2.55
N GLN A 31 -18.31 7.22 2.02
CA GLN A 31 -18.70 5.98 2.70
C GLN A 31 -17.71 5.54 3.80
N LYS A 32 -16.55 6.21 3.93
CA LYS A 32 -15.54 6.02 4.98
C LYS A 32 -15.20 4.54 5.21
N ARG A 33 -15.48 4.00 6.40
CA ARG A 33 -15.15 2.62 6.79
C ARG A 33 -15.88 1.57 5.95
N ASN A 34 -17.00 1.93 5.34
CA ASN A 34 -17.80 1.04 4.49
C ASN A 34 -17.43 1.13 3.01
N TYR A 35 -16.58 2.08 2.61
CA TYR A 35 -16.10 2.15 1.24
C TYR A 35 -15.26 0.91 0.93
N GLN A 36 -15.54 0.25 -0.19
CA GLN A 36 -14.71 -0.86 -0.65
C GLN A 36 -14.59 -0.90 -2.16
N ARG A 37 -13.48 -1.44 -2.63
CA ARG A 37 -13.29 -1.89 -4.00
C ARG A 37 -13.02 -3.39 -4.01
N GLU A 38 -13.26 -4.05 -5.14
CA GLU A 38 -12.94 -5.46 -5.28
C GLU A 38 -11.43 -5.72 -5.15
N ASN A 39 -10.62 -4.79 -5.68
CA ASN A 39 -9.16 -4.84 -5.72
C ASN A 39 -8.54 -3.50 -5.32
N GLY A 40 -7.21 -3.49 -5.12
CA GLY A 40 -6.45 -2.31 -4.71
C GLY A 40 -6.60 -1.95 -3.22
N LEU A 41 -6.27 -0.70 -2.88
CA LEU A 41 -6.12 -0.23 -1.49
C LEU A 41 -7.34 -0.33 -0.62
N TRP A 42 -8.47 -0.01 -1.23
CA TRP A 42 -9.75 0.07 -0.57
C TRP A 42 -10.45 -1.29 -0.54
N LYS A 43 -9.79 -2.35 -1.02
CA LYS A 43 -10.22 -3.71 -0.73
C LYS A 43 -10.21 -3.92 0.78
N ILE A 44 -11.36 -4.29 1.32
CA ILE A 44 -11.48 -4.72 2.71
C ILE A 44 -11.05 -6.19 2.76
N VAL A 45 -9.93 -6.44 3.43
CA VAL A 45 -9.42 -7.78 3.71
C VAL A 45 -9.95 -8.22 5.06
N MET A 46 -10.61 -9.37 5.09
CA MET A 46 -11.17 -9.94 6.32
C MET A 46 -10.10 -10.70 7.10
N CYS A 47 -10.25 -10.74 8.43
CA CYS A 47 -9.37 -11.51 9.30
C CYS A 47 -9.44 -12.99 8.89
N TYR A 48 -8.34 -13.59 8.48
CA TYR A 48 -8.34 -14.98 7.99
C TYR A 48 -8.68 -16.00 9.09
N ARG A 49 -8.59 -15.62 10.37
CA ARG A 49 -8.88 -16.52 11.50
C ARG A 49 -10.36 -16.53 11.90
N CYS A 50 -10.99 -15.35 11.99
CA CYS A 50 -12.37 -15.24 12.48
C CYS A 50 -13.38 -14.78 11.41
N GLY A 51 -12.94 -14.13 10.33
CA GLY A 51 -13.84 -13.56 9.32
C GLY A 51 -14.69 -12.37 9.80
N LEU A 52 -14.64 -12.00 11.08
CA LEU A 52 -15.54 -11.00 11.68
C LEU A 52 -15.06 -9.56 11.48
N TYR A 53 -13.76 -9.34 11.56
CA TYR A 53 -13.18 -8.01 11.38
C TYR A 53 -12.63 -7.86 9.98
N GLY A 54 -12.66 -6.63 9.47
CA GLY A 54 -12.08 -6.24 8.19
C GLY A 54 -11.16 -5.04 8.33
N THR A 55 -10.26 -4.86 7.38
CA THR A 55 -9.46 -3.64 7.26
C THR A 55 -9.20 -3.32 5.80
N HIS A 56 -9.17 -2.04 5.44
CA HIS A 56 -8.59 -1.66 4.16
C HIS A 56 -7.13 -2.07 4.13
N ARG A 57 -6.64 -2.52 2.97
CA ARG A 57 -5.21 -2.82 2.80
C ARG A 57 -4.33 -1.66 3.24
N VAL A 58 -4.67 -0.45 2.81
CA VAL A 58 -3.93 0.77 3.19
C VAL A 58 -4.00 1.07 4.68
N CYS A 59 -5.12 0.78 5.35
CA CYS A 59 -5.32 1.09 6.76
C CYS A 59 -4.48 0.21 7.70
N SER A 60 -4.03 -0.95 7.22
CA SER A 60 -3.13 -1.87 7.95
C SER A 60 -1.82 -2.16 7.21
N PHE A 61 -1.45 -1.33 6.24
CA PHE A 61 -0.22 -1.44 5.42
C PHE A 61 0.01 -2.84 4.85
N LEU A 62 -1.06 -3.47 4.39
CA LEU A 62 -1.02 -4.82 3.85
C LEU A 62 -0.49 -4.79 2.41
N GLU A 63 0.58 -5.55 2.18
CA GLU A 63 1.02 -5.92 0.84
C GLU A 63 -0.09 -6.71 0.11
N SER A 64 -0.14 -6.60 -1.22
CA SER A 64 -1.24 -7.09 -2.06
C SER A 64 -1.59 -8.58 -1.86
N TYR A 65 -0.62 -9.41 -1.44
CA TYR A 65 -0.79 -10.85 -1.28
C TYR A 65 -0.85 -11.32 0.18
N ARG A 66 -0.67 -10.43 1.16
CA ARG A 66 -0.65 -10.84 2.57
C ARG A 66 -2.06 -11.08 3.11
N ARG A 67 -2.24 -12.22 3.78
CA ARG A 67 -3.40 -12.51 4.63
C ARG A 67 -3.29 -11.67 5.91
N TRP A 68 -4.42 -11.18 6.42
CA TRP A 68 -4.46 -10.31 7.60
C TRP A 68 -5.17 -10.96 8.77
N CYS A 69 -4.69 -10.71 9.99
CA CYS A 69 -5.26 -11.19 11.24
C CYS A 69 -5.61 -9.97 12.12
N CYS A 70 -6.78 -9.96 12.74
CA CYS A 70 -7.17 -8.85 13.63
C CYS A 70 -6.38 -8.89 14.95
N LYS A 71 -6.27 -7.74 15.63
CA LYS A 71 -5.53 -7.58 16.89
C LYS A 71 -5.95 -8.63 17.95
N THR A 72 -7.25 -8.90 18.07
CA THR A 72 -7.80 -9.90 19.01
C THR A 72 -7.34 -11.32 18.68
N CYS A 73 -7.35 -11.68 17.40
CA CYS A 73 -6.95 -13.00 16.93
C CYS A 73 -5.40 -13.17 16.86
N ASN A 74 -4.65 -12.06 16.80
CA ASN A 74 -3.18 -12.02 16.82
C ASN A 74 -2.59 -11.90 18.23
N GLY A 75 -3.43 -11.92 19.28
CA GLY A 75 -2.96 -11.85 20.66
C GLY A 75 -2.41 -10.47 21.09
N GLY A 76 -2.77 -9.39 20.38
CA GLY A 76 -2.31 -8.04 20.72
C GLY A 76 -0.80 -7.85 20.51
N ALA A 77 -0.27 -8.36 19.40
CA ALA A 77 1.15 -8.30 19.08
C ALA A 77 1.78 -6.91 19.30
N GLY A 78 2.68 -6.88 20.30
CA GLY A 78 3.93 -6.12 20.39
C GLY A 78 3.90 -4.61 20.14
N VAL A 79 4.40 -3.86 21.13
CA VAL A 79 4.72 -2.42 21.04
C VAL A 79 5.54 -2.07 19.79
N GLU A 80 6.39 -2.99 19.32
CA GLU A 80 7.20 -2.86 18.10
C GLU A 80 6.36 -2.90 16.81
N GLU A 81 5.34 -3.77 16.73
CA GLU A 81 4.43 -3.84 15.60
C GLU A 81 3.60 -2.54 15.52
N GLU A 82 3.19 -1.98 16.67
CA GLU A 82 2.48 -0.69 16.74
C GLU A 82 3.36 0.50 16.31
N ARG A 83 4.65 0.49 16.67
CA ARG A 83 5.62 1.50 16.21
C ARG A 83 5.82 1.43 14.70
N LEU A 84 6.01 0.24 14.13
CA LEU A 84 6.14 0.03 12.69
C LEU A 84 4.84 0.40 11.95
N LEU A 85 3.67 0.02 12.49
CA LEU A 85 2.36 0.43 11.99
C LEU A 85 2.21 1.97 11.99
N SER A 86 2.70 2.66 13.02
CA SER A 86 2.65 4.13 13.12
C SER A 86 3.57 4.81 12.08
N GLN A 87 4.75 4.26 11.81
CA GLN A 87 5.68 4.78 10.80
C GLN A 87 5.15 4.53 9.39
N ASN A 88 4.69 3.30 9.10
CA ASN A 88 4.06 2.96 7.83
C ASN A 88 2.79 3.80 7.58
N ARG A 89 2.09 4.20 8.64
CA ARG A 89 0.96 5.14 8.57
C ARG A 89 1.34 6.52 8.10
N ARG A 90 2.45 7.08 8.59
CA ARG A 90 2.94 8.38 8.09
C ARG A 90 3.33 8.27 6.62
N LEU A 91 4.02 7.19 6.24
CA LEU A 91 4.43 6.93 4.86
C LEU A 91 3.23 6.77 3.91
N ALA A 92 2.20 6.01 4.31
CA ALA A 92 1.01 5.84 3.49
C ALA A 92 0.17 7.11 3.39
N VAL A 93 0.07 7.92 4.45
CA VAL A 93 -0.60 9.23 4.37
C VAL A 93 0.15 10.13 3.39
N HIS A 94 1.48 10.18 3.46
CA HIS A 94 2.29 10.97 2.53
C HIS A 94 2.18 10.47 1.08
N HIS A 95 2.14 9.15 0.90
CA HIS A 95 1.94 8.52 -0.40
C HIS A 95 0.55 8.85 -0.98
N MET A 96 -0.49 8.76 -0.16
CA MET A 96 -1.86 9.13 -0.56
C MET A 96 -1.99 10.63 -0.83
N SER A 97 -1.36 11.50 -0.03
CA SER A 97 -1.37 12.94 -0.28
C SER A 97 -0.61 13.32 -1.56
N ALA A 98 0.46 12.60 -1.92
CA ALA A 98 1.12 12.78 -3.21
C ALA A 98 0.24 12.36 -4.40
N LEU A 99 -0.73 11.47 -4.18
CA LEU A 99 -1.72 11.06 -5.20
C LEU A 99 -2.94 11.99 -5.26
N THR A 100 -3.31 12.65 -4.15
CA THR A 100 -4.51 13.51 -4.06
C THR A 100 -4.21 15.01 -4.02
N ALA A 101 -2.93 15.43 -4.01
CA ALA A 101 -2.58 16.83 -4.11
C ALA A 101 -3.03 17.35 -5.48
N THR A 102 -4.08 18.18 -5.48
CA THR A 102 -4.38 19.11 -6.57
C THR A 102 -3.20 20.05 -6.72
N ILE A 103 -2.27 19.70 -7.62
CA ILE A 103 -1.15 20.54 -8.03
C ILE A 103 -1.53 21.19 -9.37
N PRO A 104 -1.48 22.54 -9.50
CA PRO A 104 -1.81 23.24 -10.73
C PRO A 104 -0.87 22.84 -11.88
N ASP A 105 -1.45 22.64 -13.08
CA ASP A 105 -0.92 22.63 -14.46
C ASP A 105 0.39 21.90 -14.84
N ALA A 106 1.31 21.59 -13.92
CA ALA A 106 2.55 20.86 -14.23
C ALA A 106 2.35 19.33 -14.36
N SER A 107 1.16 18.82 -14.03
CA SER A 107 0.88 17.39 -13.91
C SER A 107 0.52 16.69 -15.23
N LYS A 108 0.17 17.43 -16.29
CA LYS A 108 -0.07 16.83 -17.61
C LYS A 108 1.18 16.10 -18.13
N GLY A 109 2.37 16.65 -17.85
CA GLY A 109 3.64 16.01 -18.18
C GLY A 109 4.12 14.91 -17.22
N ILE A 110 3.60 14.82 -15.99
CA ILE A 110 4.02 13.82 -14.99
C ILE A 110 3.20 12.53 -15.12
N LEU A 111 1.93 12.64 -15.52
CA LEU A 111 1.05 11.49 -15.74
C LEU A 111 1.47 10.67 -16.98
N GLU A 112 1.96 11.33 -18.04
CA GLU A 112 2.47 10.67 -19.26
C GLU A 112 3.82 9.96 -19.06
N ARG A 113 4.56 10.28 -17.99
CA ARG A 113 5.91 9.74 -17.70
C ARG A 113 5.93 8.48 -16.82
N ARG A 114 4.77 7.92 -16.46
CA ARG A 114 4.68 6.71 -15.64
C ARG A 114 4.94 5.46 -16.47
N THR A 115 6.20 5.26 -16.81
CA THR A 115 6.68 4.07 -17.52
C THR A 115 7.83 3.45 -16.73
N CYS A 116 7.84 2.13 -16.61
CA CYS A 116 8.95 1.40 -16.04
C CYS A 116 10.16 1.44 -16.99
N THR A 117 11.20 2.18 -16.59
CA THR A 117 12.45 2.36 -17.34
C THR A 117 13.53 1.34 -16.96
N ILE A 118 13.23 0.39 -16.07
CA ILE A 118 14.17 -0.66 -15.66
C ILE A 118 14.43 -1.63 -16.82
N GLN A 119 15.69 -2.01 -17.06
CA GLN A 119 16.06 -2.89 -18.17
C GLN A 119 15.21 -4.17 -18.20
N ASN A 120 15.16 -4.91 -17.09
CA ASN A 120 14.41 -6.16 -16.96
C ASN A 120 13.04 -5.94 -16.29
N CYS A 121 12.08 -5.43 -17.05
CA CYS A 121 10.71 -5.27 -16.56
C CYS A 121 10.02 -6.65 -16.39
N LEU A 122 9.54 -6.95 -15.19
CA LEU A 122 8.88 -8.22 -14.85
C LEU A 122 7.36 -8.24 -15.12
N CYS A 123 6.81 -7.19 -15.74
CA CYS A 123 5.37 -7.01 -15.92
C CYS A 123 4.75 -8.10 -16.82
N PRO A 124 3.80 -8.92 -16.32
CA PRO A 124 3.18 -10.00 -17.10
C PRO A 124 2.09 -9.49 -18.04
N TYR A 125 1.63 -8.24 -17.87
CA TYR A 125 0.60 -7.65 -18.72
C TYR A 125 1.20 -7.33 -20.09
N LYS A 126 0.85 -8.18 -21.06
CA LYS A 126 1.33 -8.16 -22.45
C LYS A 126 1.14 -6.76 -23.04
N ARG A 127 2.26 -6.03 -23.20
CA ARG A 127 2.38 -4.65 -23.67
C ARG A 127 1.89 -3.58 -22.69
N THR A 128 2.76 -3.20 -21.77
CA THR A 128 3.33 -1.84 -21.69
C THR A 128 4.07 -1.73 -20.36
N ARG A 129 5.30 -1.24 -20.40
CA ARG A 129 5.99 -0.71 -19.21
C ARG A 129 5.16 0.36 -18.47
N LYS A 130 4.04 0.81 -19.06
CA LYS A 130 3.04 1.75 -18.57
C LYS A 130 1.91 1.12 -17.75
N HIS A 131 1.78 -0.21 -17.68
CA HIS A 131 0.75 -0.81 -16.81
C HIS A 131 0.95 -0.30 -15.38
N GLN A 132 -0.09 0.30 -14.82
CA GLN A 132 -0.01 0.97 -13.54
C GLN A 132 -1.19 0.58 -12.66
N GLU A 133 -0.87 0.10 -11.47
CA GLU A 133 -1.81 0.06 -10.35
C GLU A 133 -1.73 1.37 -9.56
N GLU A 134 -2.85 1.79 -8.95
CA GLU A 134 -2.87 2.93 -8.02
C GLU A 134 -1.90 2.68 -6.84
N ILE A 135 -1.95 1.48 -6.23
CA ILE A 135 -0.96 0.94 -5.29
C ILE A 135 -0.96 -0.58 -5.39
N GLY A 136 0.24 -1.16 -5.38
CA GLY A 136 0.43 -2.60 -5.43
C GLY A 136 1.80 -2.98 -5.98
N SER A 137 1.93 -4.23 -6.41
CA SER A 137 3.17 -4.75 -6.99
C SER A 137 3.49 -4.08 -8.34
N TRP A 138 2.45 -3.63 -9.05
CA TRP A 138 2.56 -2.99 -10.36
C TRP A 138 2.30 -1.48 -10.30
N GLU A 139 2.39 -0.89 -9.11
CA GLU A 139 2.48 0.56 -8.99
C GLU A 139 3.79 1.06 -9.58
N ILE A 140 3.71 2.10 -10.40
CA ILE A 140 4.90 2.77 -10.95
C ILE A 140 5.35 3.85 -9.97
N LEU A 141 6.50 3.62 -9.36
CA LEU A 141 7.23 4.55 -8.52
C LEU A 141 8.09 5.45 -9.38
N ILE A 142 8.03 6.76 -9.15
CA ILE A 142 8.92 7.75 -9.77
C ILE A 142 10.08 8.05 -8.81
N CYS A 143 11.26 8.34 -9.36
CA CYS A 143 12.43 8.73 -8.55
C CYS A 143 12.09 9.98 -7.71
N GLY A 144 12.21 9.86 -6.39
CA GLY A 144 11.89 10.95 -5.46
C GLY A 144 12.86 12.13 -5.46
N ILE A 145 13.91 12.10 -6.29
CA ILE A 145 14.86 13.22 -6.47
C ILE A 145 14.64 13.88 -7.83
N CYS A 146 14.81 13.13 -8.91
CA CYS A 146 14.79 13.72 -10.25
C CYS A 146 13.42 13.72 -10.92
N GLY A 147 12.46 12.89 -10.49
CA GLY A 147 11.16 12.80 -11.16
C GLY A 147 11.17 12.17 -12.55
N ILE A 148 12.34 11.86 -13.12
CA ILE A 148 12.52 11.47 -14.53
C ILE A 148 12.29 9.96 -14.75
N TYR A 149 12.89 9.13 -13.90
CA TYR A 149 12.84 7.67 -14.04
C TYR A 149 11.68 7.07 -13.27
N GLY A 150 11.16 5.95 -13.77
CA GLY A 150 10.09 5.18 -13.14
C GLY A 150 10.40 3.69 -13.08
N THR A 151 9.89 3.02 -12.05
CA THR A 151 9.97 1.55 -11.92
C THR A 151 8.63 1.01 -11.43
N HIS A 152 8.24 -0.18 -11.89
CA HIS A 152 7.29 -0.94 -11.07
C HIS A 152 7.91 -1.25 -9.72
N ARG A 153 7.08 -1.27 -8.69
CA ARG A 153 7.50 -1.62 -7.34
C ARG A 153 8.26 -2.95 -7.30
N ILE A 154 7.71 -3.99 -7.93
CA ILE A 154 8.34 -5.32 -7.96
C ILE A 154 9.60 -5.37 -8.84
N CYS A 155 9.67 -4.60 -9.93
CA CYS A 155 10.85 -4.55 -10.81
C CYS A 155 12.11 -4.01 -10.12
N SER A 156 11.95 -3.24 -9.04
CA SER A 156 13.05 -2.74 -8.20
C SER A 156 13.02 -3.30 -6.78
N PHE A 157 12.22 -4.34 -6.51
CA PHE A 157 12.06 -4.98 -5.20
C PHE A 157 11.78 -3.99 -4.05
N VAL A 158 11.02 -2.94 -4.33
CA VAL A 158 10.72 -1.89 -3.34
C VAL A 158 9.56 -2.36 -2.47
N LYS A 159 9.73 -2.33 -1.14
CA LYS A 159 8.63 -2.67 -0.23
C LYS A 159 7.48 -1.67 -0.36
N CYS A 160 6.25 -2.07 -0.04
CA CYS A 160 5.10 -1.16 -0.07
C CYS A 160 5.37 0.10 0.77
N PHE A 161 4.88 1.26 0.29
CA PHE A 161 5.00 2.57 0.95
C PHE A 161 6.43 3.11 1.12
N GLN A 162 7.44 2.48 0.53
CA GLN A 162 8.79 3.05 0.44
C GLN A 162 8.95 3.91 -0.82
N THR A 163 9.74 4.97 -0.68
CA THR A 163 10.21 5.79 -1.80
C THR A 163 11.28 5.04 -2.59
N TRP A 164 11.33 5.31 -3.89
CA TRP A 164 12.35 4.76 -4.78
C TRP A 164 13.20 5.88 -5.37
N TYR A 165 14.47 5.56 -5.63
CA TYR A 165 15.44 6.45 -6.25
C TYR A 165 16.12 5.71 -7.40
N CYS A 166 16.33 6.39 -8.53
CA CYS A 166 17.07 5.82 -9.64
C CYS A 166 18.55 5.60 -9.27
N THR A 167 19.25 4.77 -10.05
CA THR A 167 20.67 4.45 -9.84
C THR A 167 21.55 5.69 -9.78
N ALA A 168 21.34 6.66 -10.68
CA ALA A 168 22.07 7.92 -10.69
C ALA A 168 21.88 8.72 -9.38
N CYS A 169 20.63 8.90 -8.93
CA CYS A 169 20.35 9.63 -7.70
C CYS A 169 20.78 8.88 -6.43
N LYS A 170 20.80 7.53 -6.45
CA LYS A 170 21.39 6.72 -5.37
C LYS A 170 22.89 6.97 -5.24
N ALA A 171 23.62 7.00 -6.35
CA ALA A 171 25.06 7.24 -6.35
C ALA A 171 25.43 8.61 -5.77
N ILE A 172 24.62 9.64 -6.04
CA ILE A 172 24.81 10.99 -5.46
C ILE A 172 24.64 10.96 -3.93
N ARG A 173 23.59 10.30 -3.41
CA ARG A 173 23.36 10.18 -1.96
C ARG A 173 24.46 9.41 -1.24
N SER A 174 25.00 8.36 -1.86
CA SER A 174 26.07 7.56 -1.26
C SER A 174 27.37 8.34 -1.10
N ARG A 175 27.70 9.22 -2.07
CA ARG A 175 28.89 10.08 -2.00
C ARG A 175 28.80 11.15 -0.90
N ASN A 176 27.60 11.67 -0.65
CA ASN A 176 27.37 12.67 0.40
C ASN A 176 27.33 12.08 1.83
N HIS A 177 27.36 10.75 1.98
CA HIS A 177 27.42 10.07 3.28
C HIS A 177 28.84 9.55 3.63
N GLN A 178 29.84 9.84 2.80
CA GLN A 178 31.25 9.48 3.05
C GLN A 178 32.13 10.67 3.47
N THR A 179 31.53 11.85 3.68
CA THR A 179 32.22 13.10 4.05
C THR A 179 31.91 13.57 5.48
N ILE A 180 31.77 12.64 6.43
CA ILE A 180 31.78 12.94 7.87
C ILE A 180 32.82 12.05 8.55
#